data_AF-A0A8J5JJS1-F1
#
_entry.id   AF-A0A8J5JJS1-F1
#
_cell.length_a   1.000
_cell.length_b   1.000
_cell.length_c   1.000
_cell.angle_alpha   90.00
_cell.angle_beta   90.00
_cell.angle_gamma   90.00
#
_symmetry.space_group_name_H-M   'P 1'
#
loop_
_entity.id
_entity.type
_entity.pdbx_description
1 polymer ?
#
loop_
_entity_poly.entity_id
_entity_poly.type
_entity_poly.pdbx_seq_one_letter_code
_entity_poly.pdbx_strand_id
1 'polypeptide(L)'
;MAKFPEMLYSLWSGVLQYKNSTDKRPFEELGTYAMACLTTPTSNAVVERIFSTVTNVKTKSRNRLGSEMLDAIIRVRSHLQFQGCCRDFKVTPHMMELFNSANIYEKEEPGDGNRLDVFAYVN
;
A
#
# COMPACT_ATOMS: atom_id res chain seq x y z
N MET A 1 12.72 10.54 -22.64
CA MET A 1 11.88 10.44 -21.41
C MET A 1 10.50 10.97 -21.76
N ALA A 2 9.51 10.08 -21.96
CA ALA A 2 8.20 10.48 -22.47
C ALA A 2 7.43 11.28 -21.41
N LYS A 3 7.27 12.59 -21.63
CA LYS A 3 6.38 13.50 -20.87
C LYS A 3 4.88 13.28 -21.15
N PHE A 4 4.56 12.23 -21.89
CA PHE A 4 3.23 11.94 -22.41
C PHE A 4 2.16 11.65 -21.33
N PRO A 5 2.45 10.90 -20.23
CA PRO A 5 1.41 10.56 -19.27
C PRO A 5 0.98 11.73 -18.37
N GLU A 6 1.90 12.63 -17.98
CA GLU A 6 1.56 13.80 -17.17
C GLU A 6 0.69 14.79 -17.95
N MET A 7 1.00 15.00 -19.24
CA MET A 7 0.22 15.86 -20.11
C MET A 7 -1.21 15.32 -20.29
N LEU A 8 -1.36 14.01 -20.49
CA LEU A 8 -2.67 13.38 -20.65
C LEU A 8 -3.51 13.45 -19.36
N TYR A 9 -2.89 13.25 -18.19
CA TYR A 9 -3.58 13.40 -16.90
C TYR A 9 -4.01 14.85 -16.64
N SER A 10 -3.13 15.82 -16.93
CA SER A 10 -3.45 17.24 -16.80
C SER A 10 -4.59 17.68 -17.75
N LEU A 11 -4.63 17.11 -18.95
CA LEU A 11 -5.71 17.35 -19.92
C LEU A 11 -7.05 16.85 -19.39
N TRP A 12 -7.15 15.56 -19.04
CA TRP A 12 -8.42 14.96 -18.62
C TRP A 12 -8.90 15.48 -17.27
N SER A 13 -7.99 15.82 -16.36
CA SER A 13 -8.35 16.54 -15.12
C SER A 13 -8.90 17.94 -15.42
N GLY A 14 -8.35 18.67 -16.40
CA GLY A 14 -8.89 19.93 -16.87
C GLY A 14 -10.28 19.79 -17.52
N VAL A 15 -10.48 18.77 -18.35
CA VAL A 15 -11.79 18.47 -18.98
C VAL A 15 -12.85 18.11 -17.93
N LEU A 16 -12.49 17.34 -16.91
CA LEU A 16 -13.40 16.98 -15.82
C LEU A 16 -13.80 18.19 -14.97
N GLN A 17 -12.88 19.15 -14.79
CA GLN A 17 -13.14 20.38 -14.05
C GLN A 17 -13.83 21.46 -14.88
N TYR A 18 -13.85 21.32 -16.21
CA TYR A 18 -14.44 22.30 -17.11
C TYR A 18 -15.92 22.52 -16.81
N LYS A 19 -16.28 23.79 -16.62
CA LYS A 19 -17.64 24.24 -16.43
C LYS A 19 -18.05 25.13 -17.59
N ASN A 20 -19.30 24.98 -18.04
CA ASN A 20 -19.87 25.86 -19.04
C ASN A 20 -20.33 27.20 -18.42
N SER A 21 -20.87 28.10 -19.25
CA SER A 21 -21.42 29.39 -18.82
C SER A 21 -22.61 29.29 -17.84
N THR A 22 -23.14 28.09 -17.60
CA THR A 22 -24.21 27.79 -16.64
C THR A 22 -23.70 27.03 -15.40
N ASP A 23 -22.38 27.02 -15.17
CA ASP A 23 -21.71 26.30 -14.07
C ASP A 23 -21.92 24.77 -14.07
N LYS A 24 -22.43 24.18 -15.16
CA LYS A 24 -22.58 22.73 -15.31
C LYS A 24 -21.31 22.12 -15.89
N ARG A 25 -21.04 20.84 -15.56
CA ARG A 25 -19.94 20.04 -16.09
C ARG A 25 -20.43 19.13 -17.23
N PRO A 26 -20.46 19.61 -18.49
CA PRO A 26 -21.02 18.83 -19.60
C PRO A 26 -20.23 17.56 -19.93
N PHE A 27 -18.96 17.50 -19.53
CA PHE A 27 -18.06 16.37 -19.79
C PHE A 27 -17.77 15.53 -18.54
N GLU A 28 -18.61 15.60 -17.51
CA GLU A 28 -18.37 14.87 -16.25
C GLU A 28 -18.30 13.35 -16.46
N GLU A 29 -19.26 12.78 -17.20
CA GLU A 29 -19.28 11.35 -17.50
C GLU A 29 -18.07 10.92 -18.33
N LEU A 30 -17.77 11.68 -19.39
CA LEU A 30 -16.64 11.42 -20.28
C LEU A 30 -15.30 11.55 -19.56
N GLY A 31 -15.14 12.61 -18.76
CA GLY A 31 -13.93 12.84 -17.98
C GLY A 31 -13.72 11.76 -16.93
N THR A 32 -14.80 11.32 -16.26
CA THR A 32 -14.73 10.22 -15.29
C THR A 32 -14.33 8.91 -15.96
N TYR A 33 -14.92 8.60 -17.11
CA TYR A 33 -14.57 7.41 -17.90
C TYR A 33 -13.11 7.43 -18.35
N ALA A 34 -12.65 8.54 -18.92
CA ALA A 34 -11.27 8.67 -19.37
C ALA A 34 -10.27 8.53 -18.21
N MET A 35 -10.57 9.12 -17.05
CA MET A 35 -9.76 8.96 -15.84
C MET A 35 -9.73 7.50 -15.37
N ALA A 36 -10.86 6.79 -15.40
CA ALA A 36 -10.91 5.37 -15.07
C ALA A 36 -10.04 4.53 -16.02
N CYS A 37 -10.10 4.78 -17.33
CA CYS A 37 -9.24 4.12 -18.31
C CYS A 37 -7.75 4.39 -18.03
N LEU A 38 -7.38 5.61 -17.63
CA LEU A 38 -6.00 5.96 -17.31
C LEU A 38 -5.50 5.32 -16.01
N THR A 39 -6.39 5.03 -15.06
CA THR A 39 -6.03 4.28 -13.84
C THR A 39 -5.90 2.78 -14.08
N THR A 40 -6.44 2.27 -15.19
CA THR A 40 -6.40 0.85 -15.50
C THR A 40 -5.03 0.49 -16.05
N PRO A 41 -4.29 -0.45 -15.42
CA PRO A 41 -3.03 -0.92 -15.97
C PRO A 41 -3.29 -1.65 -17.29
N THR A 42 -2.80 -1.09 -18.40
CA THR A 42 -2.99 -1.65 -19.76
C THR A 42 -2.10 -2.85 -20.06
N SER A 43 -1.18 -3.20 -19.16
CA SER A 43 -0.21 -4.30 -19.35
C SER A 43 0.01 -5.11 -18.09
N ASN A 44 0.20 -6.41 -18.28
CA ASN A 44 0.56 -7.37 -17.23
C ASN A 44 1.91 -7.05 -16.57
N ALA A 45 2.78 -6.25 -17.19
CA ALA A 45 4.08 -5.90 -16.64
C ALA A 45 4.01 -5.21 -15.27
N VAL A 46 2.95 -4.45 -14.99
CA VAL A 46 2.72 -3.82 -13.67
C VAL A 46 2.43 -4.89 -12.63
N VAL A 47 1.58 -5.86 -12.97
CA VAL A 47 1.20 -6.97 -12.09
C VAL A 47 2.40 -7.89 -11.85
N GLU A 48 3.17 -8.20 -12.90
CA GLU A 48 4.40 -9.01 -12.80
C GLU A 48 5.45 -8.36 -11.90
N ARG A 49 5.58 -7.02 -11.91
CA ARG A 49 6.46 -6.30 -10.99
C ARG A 49 6.02 -6.47 -9.52
N ILE A 50 4.72 -6.45 -9.27
CA ILE A 50 4.18 -6.72 -7.92
C ILE A 50 4.46 -8.17 -7.54
N PHE A 51 4.19 -9.15 -8.41
CA PHE A 51 4.48 -10.56 -8.13
C PHE A 51 5.96 -10.84 -7.91
N SER A 52 6.85 -10.16 -8.63
CA SER A 52 8.30 -10.21 -8.38
C SER A 52 8.64 -9.67 -6.99
N THR A 53 7.99 -8.60 -6.56
CA THR A 53 8.15 -8.04 -5.20
C THR A 53 7.66 -9.01 -4.13
N VAL A 54 6.48 -9.62 -4.32
CA VAL A 54 5.93 -10.66 -3.43
C VAL A 54 6.89 -11.84 -3.34
N THR A 55 7.40 -12.30 -4.48
CA THR A 55 8.37 -13.40 -4.54
C THR A 55 9.63 -13.04 -3.78
N ASN A 56 10.20 -11.85 -4.00
CA ASN A 56 11.39 -11.39 -3.28
C ASN A 56 11.18 -11.37 -1.75
N VAL A 57 10.02 -10.90 -1.26
CA VAL A 57 9.73 -10.87 0.19
C VAL A 57 9.53 -12.29 0.74
N LYS A 58 8.87 -13.17 -0.01
CA LYS A 58 8.54 -14.53 0.42
C LYS A 58 9.71 -15.50 0.36
N THR A 59 10.52 -15.46 -0.69
CA THR A 59 11.47 -16.54 -1.01
C THR A 59 12.93 -16.19 -0.72
N LYS A 60 13.37 -14.94 -0.92
CA LYS A 60 14.79 -14.60 -0.78
C LYS A 60 15.31 -14.59 0.66
N SER A 61 14.43 -14.41 1.64
CA SER A 61 14.79 -14.40 3.08
C SER A 61 14.52 -15.74 3.78
N ARG A 62 13.98 -16.76 3.09
CA ARG A 62 13.49 -18.02 3.70
C ARG A 62 12.55 -17.79 4.91
N ASN A 63 11.86 -16.66 4.97
CA ASN A 63 10.92 -16.38 6.04
C ASN A 63 9.61 -17.12 5.76
N ARG A 64 9.18 -17.99 6.69
CA ARG A 64 7.78 -18.45 6.77
C ARG A 64 6.91 -17.30 7.29
N LEU A 65 6.76 -16.24 6.49
CA LEU A 65 5.82 -15.17 6.80
C LEU A 65 4.40 -15.69 6.57
N GLY A 66 3.52 -15.47 7.54
CA GLY A 66 2.09 -15.63 7.35
C GLY A 66 1.59 -14.72 6.22
N SER A 67 0.46 -15.06 5.62
CA SER A 67 -0.15 -14.30 4.53
C SER A 67 -0.47 -12.85 4.93
N GLU A 68 -0.92 -12.63 6.16
CA GLU A 68 -1.25 -11.30 6.68
C GLU A 68 -0.01 -10.41 6.81
N MET A 69 1.07 -10.96 7.37
CA MET A 69 2.36 -10.27 7.47
C MET A 69 2.95 -9.95 6.09
N LEU A 70 2.83 -10.90 5.15
CA LEU A 70 3.26 -10.70 3.77
C LEU A 70 2.47 -9.55 3.10
N ASP A 71 1.14 -9.53 3.24
CA ASP A 71 0.28 -8.47 2.71
C ASP A 71 0.65 -7.11 3.31
N ALA A 72 0.79 -7.02 4.64
CA ALA A 72 1.20 -5.81 5.33
C ALA A 72 2.55 -5.26 4.79
N ILE A 73 3.56 -6.12 4.63
CA ILE A 73 4.86 -5.73 4.10
C ILE A 73 4.75 -5.25 2.65
N ILE A 74 3.99 -5.93 1.80
CA ILE A 74 3.80 -5.52 0.40
C ILE A 74 3.12 -4.16 0.32
N ARG A 75 2.11 -3.90 1.14
CA ARG A 75 1.42 -2.60 1.22
C ARG A 75 2.38 -1.49 1.62
N VAL A 76 3.17 -1.70 2.67
CA VAL A 76 4.18 -0.71 3.12
C VAL A 76 5.19 -0.45 2.02
N ARG A 77 5.74 -1.48 1.38
CA ARG A 77 6.73 -1.32 0.29
C ARG A 77 6.14 -0.59 -0.91
N SER A 78 4.92 -0.92 -1.31
CA SER A 78 4.23 -0.27 -2.43
C SER A 78 3.95 1.20 -2.12
N HIS A 79 3.53 1.50 -0.89
CA HIS A 79 3.29 2.88 -0.45
C HIS A 79 4.58 3.71 -0.46
N LEU A 80 5.67 3.16 0.10
CA LEU A 80 6.97 3.83 0.09
C LEU A 80 7.46 4.05 -1.35
N GLN A 81 7.36 3.06 -2.24
CA GLN A 81 7.73 3.24 -3.65
C GLN A 81 7.07 4.45 -4.33
N PHE A 82 5.85 4.82 -3.93
CA PHE A 82 5.13 5.96 -4.48
C PHE A 82 5.44 7.28 -3.75
N GLN A 83 5.58 7.25 -2.42
CA GLN A 83 5.78 8.45 -1.59
C GLN A 83 7.25 8.88 -1.42
N GLY A 84 8.22 7.99 -1.63
CA GLY A 84 9.65 8.30 -1.50
C GLY A 84 10.51 7.20 -0.85
N CYS A 85 11.71 7.54 -0.39
CA CYS A 85 12.55 6.57 0.29
C CYS A 85 12.08 6.36 1.73
N CYS A 86 12.43 5.22 2.36
CA CYS A 86 12.18 4.98 3.79
C CYS A 86 12.80 6.05 4.72
N ARG A 87 13.72 6.86 4.19
CA ARG A 87 14.37 7.98 4.89
C ARG A 87 13.47 9.20 5.03
N ASP A 88 12.55 9.40 4.09
CA ASP A 88 11.69 10.58 4.04
C ASP A 88 10.33 10.36 4.70
N PHE A 89 10.05 9.11 5.11
CA PHE A 89 8.81 8.73 5.75
C PHE A 89 8.68 9.39 7.14
N LYS A 90 7.72 10.30 7.28
CA LYS A 90 7.40 10.96 8.54
C LYS A 90 6.26 10.22 9.23
N VAL A 91 6.57 9.61 10.38
CA VAL A 91 5.59 8.94 11.21
C VAL A 91 4.63 9.97 11.80
N THR A 92 3.32 9.72 11.70
CA THR A 92 2.32 10.60 12.34
C THR A 92 2.24 10.30 13.84
N PRO A 93 1.90 11.29 14.69
CA PRO A 93 1.74 11.06 16.12
C PRO A 93 0.75 9.93 16.44
N HIS A 94 -0.33 9.83 15.66
CA HIS A 94 -1.31 8.76 15.80
C HIS A 94 -0.73 7.36 15.55
N MET A 95 0.18 7.20 14.58
CA MET A 95 0.86 5.92 14.37
C MET A 95 1.76 5.54 15.56
N MET A 96 2.38 6.52 16.22
CA MET A 96 3.18 6.29 17.42
C MET A 96 2.31 5.88 18.61
N GLU A 97 1.14 6.50 18.77
CA GLU A 97 0.17 6.13 19.81
C GLU A 97 -0.29 4.68 19.67
N LEU A 98 -0.47 4.21 18.43
CA LEU A 98 -0.84 2.83 18.14
C LEU A 98 0.30 1.85 18.41
N PHE A 99 1.55 2.30 18.40
CA PHE A 99 2.74 1.49 18.66
C PHE A 99 3.01 1.32 20.15
N ASN A 100 2.04 0.71 20.86
CA ASN A 100 2.14 0.39 22.28
C ASN A 100 1.98 -1.11 22.52
N SER A 101 2.44 -1.59 23.69
CA SER A 101 2.42 -3.02 24.02
C SER A 101 1.01 -3.61 24.05
N ALA A 102 -0.01 -2.83 24.40
CA ALA A 102 -1.40 -3.29 24.45
C ALA A 102 -2.00 -3.55 23.06
N ASN A 103 -1.48 -2.89 22.02
CA ASN A 103 -1.93 -3.05 20.64
C ASN A 103 -1.05 -4.01 19.81
N ILE A 104 0.23 -4.13 20.14
CA ILE A 104 1.19 -4.94 19.37
C ILE A 104 1.16 -6.41 19.78
N TYR A 105 0.99 -6.68 21.07
CA TYR A 105 1.02 -8.04 21.60
C TYR A 105 -0.39 -8.47 21.99
N GLU A 106 -0.77 -9.66 21.58
CA GLU A 106 -1.98 -10.31 22.09
C GLU A 106 -1.83 -10.47 23.61
N LYS A 107 -2.89 -10.15 24.36
CA LYS A 107 -2.89 -10.41 25.81
C LYS A 107 -2.87 -11.91 25.99
N GLU A 108 -1.94 -12.41 26.80
CA GLU A 108 -1.98 -13.78 27.25
C GLU A 108 -3.32 -13.99 27.97
N GLU A 109 -4.19 -14.82 27.39
CA GLU A 109 -5.32 -15.40 28.12
C GLU A 109 -4.74 -16.03 29.39
N PRO A 110 -5.36 -15.84 30.57
CA PRO A 110 -4.89 -16.47 31.79
C PRO A 110 -4.94 -17.99 31.61
N GLY A 111 -3.79 -18.56 31.24
CA GLY A 111 -3.65 -19.97 30.97
C GLY A 111 -3.83 -20.76 32.27
N ASP A 112 -4.72 -21.75 32.21
CA ASP A 112 -4.75 -22.87 33.14
C ASP A 112 -3.32 -23.38 33.36
N GLY A 113 -2.91 -23.43 34.62
CA GLY A 113 -1.52 -23.43 35.09
C GLY A 113 -0.75 -24.73 34.85
N ASN A 114 -0.64 -25.16 33.60
CA ASN A 114 0.16 -26.31 33.22
C ASN A 114 0.75 -26.18 31.80
N ARG A 115 1.66 -25.22 31.63
CA ARG A 115 2.61 -25.28 30.52
C ARG A 115 4.01 -24.97 31.04
N LEU A 116 4.77 -26.05 31.29
CA LEU A 116 6.20 -25.97 31.59
C LEU A 116 6.90 -25.20 30.46
N ASP A 117 7.55 -24.11 30.82
CA ASP A 117 8.31 -23.26 29.92
C ASP A 117 9.49 -24.04 29.32
N VAL A 118 9.37 -24.39 28.03
CA VAL A 118 10.45 -25.03 27.25
C VAL A 118 11.61 -24.07 26.96
N PHE A 119 11.54 -22.81 27.44
CA PHE A 119 12.58 -21.79 27.23
C PHE A 119 13.55 -21.61 28.39
N ALA A 120 13.46 -22.40 29.46
CA ALA A 120 14.44 -22.36 30.56
C ALA A 120 15.79 -23.06 30.27
N TYR A 121 16.01 -23.58 29.06
CA TYR A 121 17.26 -24.25 28.68
C TYR A 121 17.88 -23.66 27.41
N VAL A 122 18.27 -22.38 27.41
CA VAL A 122 19.42 -21.90 26.62
C VAL A 122 20.14 -20.78 27.39
N ASN A 123 21.27 -21.17 27.97
CA ASN A 123 22.33 -20.39 28.65
C ASN A 123 22.03 -19.77 30.02
#